data_AF-A0A142JL76-F1
#
_entry.id   AF-A0A142JL76-F1
#
_cell.length_a   1.000
_cell.length_b   1.000
_cell.length_c   1.000
_cell.angle_alpha   90.00
_cell.angle_beta   90.00
_cell.angle_gamma   90.00
#
_symmetry.space_group_name_H-M   'P 1'
#
loop_
_entity.id
_entity.type
_entity.pdbx_description
1 polymer ?
#
loop_
_entity_poly.entity_id
_entity_poly.type
_entity_poly.pdbx_seq_one_letter_code
_entity_poly.pdbx_strand_id
1 'polypeptide(L)'
;MAKTCIVCGQAAGSGEHVFPAALGGRRVNSGIYCPKHDNSYSGLVGEIAGQLDFLNAYLGVRPDHANQPKTAYGEHTLTGETVSISAKEIRFTEPRVISRTPIGEGEKLHLGFPNQQSVKQFTKKMEDEGYEWTPLSKPSTRPYITGSIHHKRKFGGACGLGAIAYMTQTFFAQEFPEVARSGALSDFINYTQAIAKVAALGGCEQQPEEREELTEARSALTAALEPFGGTAPVWWDFSLPVGADANNFEFGHRVTVGIDGSDGQIYGRVALFSSLTFAMRLGTAPQGSATREVTVDIDPLAEHPPQDIDKHQMHSAPGRVQVPEHATEELANALANGTQQRAFGNLLERLEEHQLLKLARTMSKVLAPCSTLSPLEARALIEQELGSQPQQIWRMVTCVVEGLKEKMVEGNLQAITPMLDGLIAHDAQSVSGLSQQAEVTLALARAALVAQMEEDCAAGLLNEARLAELMGRGPGLHVVGQAVLAPVLQVFGESDHSDEVKG
;
A
#
# COMPACT_ATOMS: atom_id res chain seq x y z
N MET A 1 -3.78 40.15 7.52
CA MET A 1 -3.12 40.71 6.33
C MET A 1 -3.90 40.33 5.07
N ALA A 2 -3.64 40.99 3.93
CA ALA A 2 -4.24 40.59 2.65
C ALA A 2 -3.81 39.17 2.28
N LYS A 3 -4.73 38.33 1.80
CA LYS A 3 -4.42 36.97 1.32
C LYS A 3 -3.65 37.07 0.01
N THR A 4 -2.33 37.16 0.08
CA THR A 4 -1.44 37.17 -1.09
C THR A 4 -0.76 35.83 -1.28
N CYS A 5 -0.49 35.49 -2.54
CA CYS A 5 0.25 34.32 -2.96
C CYS A 5 1.69 34.41 -2.45
N ILE A 6 2.16 33.36 -1.76
CA ILE A 6 3.53 33.34 -1.20
C ILE A 6 4.63 33.34 -2.27
N VAL A 7 4.30 33.00 -3.53
CA VAL A 7 5.26 32.91 -4.63
C VAL A 7 5.44 34.25 -5.35
N CYS A 8 4.36 35.00 -5.60
CA CYS A 8 4.42 36.21 -6.43
C CYS A 8 3.82 37.48 -5.80
N GLY A 9 3.30 37.40 -4.57
CA GLY A 9 2.70 38.53 -3.87
C GLY A 9 1.34 39.02 -4.42
N GLN A 10 0.86 38.47 -5.53
CA GLN A 10 -0.47 38.78 -6.09
C GLN A 10 -1.59 38.20 -5.22
N ALA A 11 -2.86 38.53 -5.48
CA ALA A 11 -3.99 37.97 -4.75
C ALA A 11 -3.99 36.42 -4.78
N ALA A 12 -4.10 35.81 -3.60
CA ALA A 12 -4.35 34.38 -3.48
C ALA A 12 -5.83 34.08 -3.71
N GLY A 13 -6.14 32.83 -4.04
CA GLY A 13 -7.52 32.42 -4.27
C GLY A 13 -7.70 31.02 -4.82
N SER A 14 -6.64 30.23 -4.98
CA SER A 14 -6.78 28.83 -5.35
C SER A 14 -7.22 28.04 -4.12
N GLY A 15 -8.29 27.24 -4.23
CA GLY A 15 -8.74 26.36 -3.14
C GLY A 15 -7.81 25.17 -2.96
N GLU A 16 -6.52 25.42 -2.75
CA GLU A 16 -5.50 24.36 -2.73
C GLU A 16 -5.66 23.48 -1.51
N HIS A 17 -5.50 22.17 -1.70
CA HIS A 17 -5.46 21.23 -0.60
C HIS A 17 -4.21 21.45 0.25
N VAL A 18 -4.39 21.63 1.57
CA VAL A 18 -3.28 21.84 2.51
C VAL A 18 -2.34 20.62 2.54
N PHE A 19 -2.93 19.43 2.36
CA PHE A 19 -2.24 18.16 2.17
C PHE A 19 -2.80 17.48 0.91
N PRO A 20 -2.01 16.80 0.06
CA PRO A 20 -2.50 16.26 -1.20
C PRO A 20 -3.73 15.36 -1.03
N ALA A 21 -4.78 15.65 -1.79
CA ALA A 21 -6.02 14.86 -1.75
C ALA A 21 -5.79 13.38 -2.07
N ALA A 22 -4.85 13.08 -2.97
CA ALA A 22 -4.49 11.70 -3.33
C ALA A 22 -3.92 10.89 -2.16
N LEU A 23 -3.44 11.55 -1.10
CA LEU A 23 -2.92 10.97 0.13
C LEU A 23 -3.89 11.15 1.31
N GLY A 24 -5.17 11.39 1.03
CA GLY A 24 -6.21 11.53 2.05
C GLY A 24 -6.38 12.92 2.64
N GLY A 25 -5.72 13.96 2.09
CA GLY A 25 -6.00 15.34 2.49
C GLY A 25 -7.40 15.81 2.10
N ARG A 26 -8.11 16.49 3.01
CA ARG A 26 -9.52 16.90 2.84
C ARG A 26 -9.79 18.39 3.06
N ARG A 27 -8.73 19.14 3.35
CA ARG A 27 -8.84 20.55 3.75
C ARG A 27 -8.19 21.41 2.71
N VAL A 28 -8.89 22.48 2.33
CA VAL A 28 -8.42 23.46 1.36
C VAL A 28 -8.15 24.81 2.01
N ASN A 29 -7.22 25.59 1.46
CA ASN A 29 -6.93 26.94 1.90
C ASN A 29 -6.72 27.91 0.73
N SER A 30 -7.68 28.83 0.58
CA SER A 30 -7.67 29.85 -0.49
C SER A 30 -6.67 30.99 -0.29
N GLY A 31 -5.86 30.95 0.76
CA GLY A 31 -4.98 32.04 1.17
C GLY A 31 -3.51 31.89 0.81
N ILE A 32 -3.08 30.73 0.29
CA ILE A 32 -1.65 30.40 0.14
C ILE A 32 -1.14 30.70 -1.27
N TYR A 33 -1.83 30.19 -2.30
CA TYR A 33 -1.41 30.32 -3.70
C TYR A 33 -2.45 31.06 -4.54
N CYS A 34 -1.98 31.60 -5.68
CA CYS A 34 -2.87 31.97 -6.78
C CYS A 34 -3.01 30.77 -7.73
N PRO A 35 -4.08 30.71 -8.56
CA PRO A 35 -4.32 29.55 -9.43
C PRO A 35 -3.14 29.15 -10.33
N LYS A 36 -2.33 30.13 -10.77
CA LYS A 36 -1.14 29.86 -11.61
C LYS A 36 -0.08 29.05 -10.86
N HIS A 37 0.29 29.47 -9.65
CA HIS A 37 1.35 28.81 -8.89
C HIS A 37 0.86 27.57 -8.17
N ASP A 38 -0.44 27.47 -7.93
CA ASP A 38 -1.06 26.23 -7.46
C ASP A 38 -0.97 25.13 -8.52
N ASN A 39 -1.44 25.44 -9.73
CA ASN A 39 -1.39 24.50 -10.86
C ASN A 39 0.03 24.12 -11.28
N SER A 40 1.06 24.94 -10.97
CA SER A 40 2.45 24.58 -11.30
C SER A 40 2.97 23.41 -10.47
N TYR A 41 2.36 23.12 -9.30
CA TYR A 41 2.74 22.00 -8.44
C TYR A 41 2.08 20.67 -8.81
N SER A 42 1.15 20.64 -9.79
CA SER A 42 0.41 19.42 -10.14
C SER A 42 1.31 18.24 -10.52
N GLY A 43 2.46 18.51 -11.15
CA GLY A 43 3.46 17.49 -11.48
C GLY A 43 4.03 16.78 -10.26
N LEU A 44 4.32 17.53 -9.18
CA LEU A 44 4.80 16.94 -7.92
C LEU A 44 3.71 16.14 -7.21
N VAL A 45 2.47 16.65 -7.22
CA VAL A 45 1.31 15.94 -6.65
C VAL A 45 1.05 14.64 -7.41
N GLY A 46 1.16 14.66 -8.73
CA GLY A 46 1.05 13.48 -9.59
C GLY A 46 2.15 12.45 -9.29
N GLU A 47 3.40 12.91 -9.16
CA GLU A 47 4.55 12.06 -8.85
C GLU A 47 4.36 11.33 -7.52
N ILE A 48 4.14 12.06 -6.42
CA ILE A 48 4.03 11.43 -5.09
C ILE A 48 2.81 10.49 -5.01
N ALA A 49 1.71 10.83 -5.68
CA ALA A 49 0.55 9.96 -5.78
C ALA A 49 0.84 8.66 -6.55
N GLY A 50 1.66 8.73 -7.60
CA GLY A 50 2.11 7.57 -8.36
C GLY A 50 3.09 6.69 -7.60
N GLN A 51 4.01 7.28 -6.84
CA GLN A 51 4.98 6.52 -6.04
C GLN A 51 4.32 5.77 -4.87
N LEU A 52 3.20 6.28 -4.34
CA LEU A 52 2.46 5.73 -3.20
C LEU A 52 1.14 5.06 -3.60
N ASP A 53 0.87 4.89 -4.90
CA ASP A 53 -0.40 4.38 -5.42
C ASP A 53 -0.78 3.02 -4.82
N PHE A 54 0.17 2.12 -4.67
CA PHE A 54 -0.03 0.78 -4.12
C PHE A 54 -0.47 0.85 -2.66
N LEU A 55 0.23 1.62 -1.83
CA LEU A 55 -0.11 1.78 -0.41
C LEU A 55 -1.50 2.41 -0.27
N ASN A 56 -1.78 3.47 -1.04
CA ASN A 56 -3.08 4.12 -1.06
C ASN A 56 -4.19 3.16 -1.50
N ALA A 57 -3.97 2.42 -2.59
CA ALA A 57 -4.95 1.50 -3.13
C ALA A 57 -5.22 0.33 -2.17
N TYR A 58 -4.17 -0.28 -1.61
CA TYR A 58 -4.28 -1.42 -0.71
C TYR A 58 -4.91 -1.05 0.63
N LEU A 59 -4.55 0.10 1.20
CA LEU A 59 -5.13 0.62 2.43
C LEU A 59 -6.57 1.12 2.22
N GLY A 60 -6.88 1.65 1.03
CA GLY A 60 -8.19 2.18 0.70
C GLY A 60 -8.31 3.68 0.91
N VAL A 61 -7.19 4.40 0.78
CA VAL A 61 -7.13 5.86 0.84
C VAL A 61 -7.99 6.44 -0.27
N ARG A 62 -9.00 7.23 0.12
CA ARG A 62 -9.94 7.85 -0.81
C ARG A 62 -9.55 9.31 -1.07
N PRO A 63 -9.27 9.67 -2.33
CA PRO A 63 -9.10 11.07 -2.70
C PRO A 63 -10.38 11.88 -2.44
N ASP A 64 -10.23 13.13 -2.00
CA ASP A 64 -11.37 14.01 -1.68
C ASP A 64 -12.39 14.14 -2.83
N HIS A 65 -11.91 14.22 -4.07
CA HIS A 65 -12.75 14.35 -5.27
C HIS A 65 -13.25 13.02 -5.84
N ALA A 66 -13.02 11.89 -5.18
CA ALA A 66 -13.38 10.57 -5.66
C ALA A 66 -14.28 9.83 -4.66
N ASN A 67 -15.28 9.13 -5.18
CA ASN A 67 -16.17 8.31 -4.34
C ASN A 67 -15.55 6.95 -3.95
N GLN A 68 -14.44 6.57 -4.57
CA GLN A 68 -13.76 5.30 -4.34
C GLN A 68 -12.24 5.48 -4.28
N PRO A 69 -11.52 4.62 -3.55
CA PRO A 69 -10.06 4.57 -3.59
C PRO A 69 -9.56 4.37 -5.03
N LYS A 70 -8.40 4.95 -5.34
CA LYS A 70 -7.74 4.68 -6.61
C LYS A 70 -7.25 3.23 -6.65
N THR A 71 -7.15 2.72 -7.86
CA THR A 71 -6.62 1.38 -8.15
C THR A 71 -5.15 1.49 -8.51
N ALA A 72 -4.33 0.60 -7.96
CA ALA A 72 -2.95 0.41 -8.38
C ALA A 72 -2.86 -0.78 -9.33
N TYR A 73 -1.77 -0.86 -10.09
CA TYR A 73 -1.53 -1.95 -11.03
C TYR A 73 -0.23 -2.69 -10.72
N GLY A 74 -0.26 -4.00 -10.95
CA GLY A 74 0.89 -4.90 -10.90
C GLY A 74 0.79 -5.96 -11.99
N GLU A 75 1.79 -6.81 -12.04
CA GLU A 75 1.92 -7.91 -12.99
C GLU A 75 1.76 -9.25 -12.26
N HIS A 76 0.91 -10.12 -12.77
CA HIS A 76 0.76 -11.47 -12.22
C HIS A 76 1.94 -12.35 -12.64
N THR A 77 2.72 -12.84 -11.68
CA THR A 77 4.03 -13.45 -11.96
C THR A 77 3.97 -14.73 -12.80
N LEU A 78 2.84 -15.45 -12.80
CA LEU A 78 2.71 -16.69 -13.56
C LEU A 78 2.31 -16.47 -15.02
N THR A 79 1.68 -15.33 -15.34
CA THR A 79 1.09 -15.10 -16.66
C THR A 79 1.61 -13.85 -17.35
N GLY A 80 2.27 -12.94 -16.63
CA GLY A 80 2.71 -11.64 -17.13
C GLY A 80 1.56 -10.65 -17.36
N GLU A 81 0.32 -11.00 -16.98
CA GLU A 81 -0.84 -10.16 -17.25
C GLU A 81 -1.02 -9.08 -16.17
N THR A 82 -1.64 -7.96 -16.57
CA THR A 82 -1.91 -6.86 -15.65
C THR A 82 -3.04 -7.19 -14.69
N VAL A 83 -2.80 -6.88 -13.42
CA VAL A 83 -3.75 -7.02 -12.32
C VAL A 83 -3.97 -5.66 -11.68
N SER A 84 -5.24 -5.36 -11.44
CA SER A 84 -5.69 -4.23 -10.65
C SER A 84 -5.75 -4.60 -9.17
N ILE A 85 -5.30 -3.68 -8.31
CA ILE A 85 -5.18 -3.84 -6.86
C ILE A 85 -5.95 -2.71 -6.17
N SER A 86 -6.79 -3.05 -5.19
CA SER A 86 -7.51 -2.11 -4.34
C SER A 86 -7.82 -2.75 -2.98
N ALA A 87 -8.25 -1.93 -2.01
CA ALA A 87 -8.67 -2.37 -0.68
C ALA A 87 -9.96 -3.21 -0.66
N LYS A 88 -10.61 -3.36 -1.81
CA LYS A 88 -11.83 -4.17 -1.97
C LYS A 88 -11.55 -5.49 -2.65
N GLU A 89 -10.75 -5.43 -3.71
CA GLU A 89 -10.51 -6.58 -4.57
C GLU A 89 -9.19 -6.42 -5.32
N ILE A 90 -8.67 -7.58 -5.71
CA ILE A 90 -7.59 -7.72 -6.67
C ILE A 90 -8.15 -8.54 -7.83
N ARG A 91 -8.00 -8.06 -9.07
CA ARG A 91 -8.55 -8.72 -10.27
C ARG A 91 -7.72 -8.44 -11.51
N PHE A 92 -7.73 -9.37 -12.47
CA PHE A 92 -7.22 -9.12 -13.82
C PHE A 92 -7.96 -7.94 -14.46
N THR A 93 -7.33 -7.26 -15.42
CA THR A 93 -7.94 -6.12 -16.11
C THR A 93 -8.67 -6.51 -17.40
N GLU A 94 -8.31 -7.66 -17.99
CA GLU A 94 -8.80 -8.10 -19.30
C GLU A 94 -9.37 -9.53 -19.26
N PRO A 95 -10.25 -9.90 -20.21
CA PRO A 95 -10.62 -11.29 -20.47
C PRO A 95 -9.42 -12.14 -20.88
N ARG A 96 -9.46 -13.43 -20.52
CA ARG A 96 -8.33 -14.35 -20.68
C ARG A 96 -8.76 -15.70 -21.22
N VAL A 97 -7.88 -16.34 -21.99
CA VAL A 97 -8.04 -17.75 -22.38
C VAL A 97 -7.29 -18.61 -21.37
N ILE A 98 -8.01 -19.45 -20.61
CA ILE A 98 -7.45 -20.37 -19.63
C ILE A 98 -6.99 -21.66 -20.33
N SER A 99 -7.86 -22.23 -21.17
CA SER A 99 -7.54 -23.43 -21.93
C SER A 99 -8.27 -23.44 -23.27
N ARG A 100 -7.66 -24.13 -24.25
CA ARG A 100 -8.23 -24.36 -25.57
C ARG A 100 -8.12 -25.85 -25.90
N THR A 101 -9.22 -26.44 -26.35
CA THR A 101 -9.28 -27.84 -26.75
C THR A 101 -9.98 -27.95 -28.10
N PRO A 102 -9.35 -28.52 -29.13
CA PRO A 102 -10.03 -28.78 -30.40
C PRO A 102 -11.20 -29.75 -30.22
N ILE A 103 -12.36 -29.47 -30.81
CA ILE A 103 -13.53 -30.35 -30.83
C ILE A 103 -14.14 -30.34 -32.23
N GLY A 104 -13.91 -31.40 -33.00
CA GLY A 104 -14.40 -31.51 -34.38
C GLY A 104 -13.83 -30.41 -35.27
N GLU A 105 -14.71 -29.65 -35.92
CA GLU A 105 -14.36 -28.47 -36.74
C GLU A 105 -14.25 -27.17 -35.91
N GLY A 106 -14.48 -27.23 -34.59
CA GLY A 106 -14.47 -26.07 -33.70
C GLY A 106 -13.48 -26.19 -32.55
N GLU A 107 -13.54 -25.22 -31.64
CA GLU A 107 -12.72 -25.18 -30.43
C GLU A 107 -13.59 -24.99 -29.19
N LYS A 108 -13.27 -25.73 -28.12
CA LYS A 108 -13.77 -25.45 -26.77
C LYS A 108 -12.79 -24.54 -26.05
N LEU A 109 -13.27 -23.39 -25.61
CA LEU A 109 -12.52 -22.41 -24.85
C LEU A 109 -13.00 -22.38 -23.40
N HIS A 110 -12.08 -22.38 -22.45
CA HIS A 110 -12.35 -21.91 -21.09
C HIS A 110 -11.79 -20.50 -20.97
N LEU A 111 -12.65 -19.55 -20.59
CA LEU A 111 -12.34 -18.14 -20.53
C LEU A 111 -12.47 -17.63 -19.10
N GLY A 112 -11.53 -16.78 -18.69
CA GLY A 112 -11.59 -16.01 -17.45
C GLY A 112 -12.00 -14.57 -17.74
N PHE A 113 -12.85 -13.99 -16.90
CA PHE A 113 -13.29 -12.61 -17.04
C PHE A 113 -13.14 -11.86 -15.72
N PRO A 114 -12.79 -10.57 -15.75
CA PRO A 114 -12.60 -9.78 -14.54
C PRO A 114 -13.92 -9.45 -13.84
N ASN A 115 -15.03 -9.42 -14.59
CA ASN A 115 -16.39 -9.23 -14.06
C ASN A 115 -17.45 -9.62 -15.13
N GLN A 116 -18.72 -9.63 -14.71
CA GLN A 116 -19.85 -9.95 -15.60
C GLN A 116 -20.05 -8.96 -16.76
N GLN A 117 -19.66 -7.68 -16.59
CA GLN A 117 -19.76 -6.69 -17.65
C GLN A 117 -18.78 -7.01 -18.79
N SER A 118 -17.57 -7.45 -18.47
CA SER A 118 -16.59 -7.90 -19.46
C SER A 118 -17.03 -9.15 -20.21
N VAL A 119 -17.81 -10.05 -19.58
CA VAL A 119 -18.46 -11.16 -20.30
C VAL A 119 -19.38 -10.63 -21.38
N LYS A 120 -20.29 -9.70 -21.03
CA LYS A 120 -21.24 -9.11 -22.00
C LYS A 120 -20.54 -8.40 -23.15
N GLN A 121 -19.49 -7.63 -22.84
CA GLN A 121 -18.70 -6.92 -23.85
C GLN A 121 -17.97 -7.88 -24.79
N PHE A 122 -17.36 -8.94 -24.24
CA PHE A 122 -16.68 -9.96 -25.02
C PHE A 122 -17.65 -10.73 -25.91
N THR A 123 -18.79 -11.19 -25.38
CA THR A 123 -19.82 -11.88 -26.15
C THR A 123 -20.30 -11.05 -27.33
N LYS A 124 -20.62 -9.77 -27.09
CA LYS A 124 -21.03 -8.85 -28.16
C LYS A 124 -19.94 -8.69 -29.22
N LYS A 125 -18.67 -8.54 -28.80
CA LYS A 125 -17.53 -8.43 -29.73
C LYS A 125 -17.41 -9.67 -30.62
N MET A 126 -17.52 -10.87 -30.05
CA MET A 126 -17.44 -12.12 -30.83
C MET A 126 -18.60 -12.24 -31.83
N GLU A 127 -19.81 -11.84 -31.44
CA GLU A 127 -20.99 -11.80 -32.33
C GLU A 127 -20.81 -10.78 -33.47
N ASP A 128 -20.33 -9.57 -33.15
CA ASP A 128 -20.06 -8.51 -34.14
C ASP A 128 -18.95 -8.91 -35.14
N GLU A 129 -18.00 -9.75 -34.72
CA GLU A 129 -16.94 -10.33 -35.56
C GLU A 129 -17.40 -11.56 -36.38
N GLY A 130 -18.66 -11.99 -36.23
CA GLY A 130 -19.26 -13.07 -37.00
C GLY A 130 -18.94 -14.48 -36.49
N TYR A 131 -18.43 -14.62 -35.26
CA TYR A 131 -18.19 -15.92 -34.65
C TYR A 131 -19.48 -16.52 -34.11
N GLU A 132 -19.77 -17.78 -34.46
CA GLU A 132 -20.78 -18.58 -33.77
C GLU A 132 -20.19 -19.12 -32.46
N TRP A 133 -20.81 -18.78 -31.33
CA TRP A 133 -20.38 -19.28 -30.02
C TRP A 133 -21.60 -19.73 -29.20
N THR A 134 -21.40 -20.71 -28.31
CA THR A 134 -22.45 -21.19 -27.40
C THR A 134 -21.86 -21.40 -26.00
N PRO A 135 -22.44 -20.79 -24.96
CA PRO A 135 -22.03 -21.05 -23.58
C PRO A 135 -22.25 -22.53 -23.23
N LEU A 136 -21.17 -23.25 -22.89
CA LEU A 136 -21.25 -24.66 -22.49
C LEU A 136 -21.55 -24.85 -21.00
N SER A 137 -21.42 -23.80 -20.19
CA SER A 137 -21.66 -23.84 -18.75
C SER A 137 -22.07 -22.46 -18.24
N LYS A 138 -22.64 -22.42 -17.02
CA LYS A 138 -22.88 -21.16 -16.31
C LYS A 138 -21.53 -20.60 -15.83
N PRO A 139 -21.31 -19.28 -15.92
CA PRO A 139 -20.12 -18.67 -15.33
C PRO A 139 -20.03 -18.98 -13.84
N SER A 140 -18.85 -19.41 -13.38
CA SER A 140 -18.51 -19.51 -11.97
C SER A 140 -17.65 -18.31 -11.56
N THR A 141 -17.77 -17.88 -10.31
CA THR A 141 -16.94 -16.81 -9.74
C THR A 141 -15.76 -17.42 -9.00
N ARG A 142 -14.57 -16.90 -9.26
CA ARG A 142 -13.34 -17.26 -8.55
C ARG A 142 -12.98 -16.12 -7.59
N PRO A 143 -13.03 -16.31 -6.26
CA PRO A 143 -12.77 -15.23 -5.30
C PRO A 143 -11.29 -15.00 -4.98
N TYR A 144 -10.36 -15.55 -5.76
CA TYR A 144 -8.93 -15.50 -5.45
C TYR A 144 -8.04 -15.48 -6.69
N ILE A 145 -6.85 -14.91 -6.54
CA ILE A 145 -5.73 -14.90 -7.48
C ILE A 145 -4.63 -15.82 -6.93
N THR A 146 -4.13 -16.68 -7.81
CA THR A 146 -2.97 -17.54 -7.55
C THR A 146 -1.67 -16.81 -7.83
N GLY A 147 -0.55 -17.35 -7.35
CA GLY A 147 0.76 -16.74 -7.57
C GLY A 147 0.94 -15.39 -6.87
N SER A 148 2.02 -14.71 -7.23
CA SER A 148 2.39 -13.43 -6.65
C SER A 148 2.08 -12.31 -7.63
N ILE A 149 1.93 -11.10 -7.10
CA ILE A 149 1.79 -9.90 -7.92
C ILE A 149 3.08 -9.11 -7.78
N HIS A 150 3.80 -9.01 -8.88
CA HIS A 150 4.99 -8.20 -8.96
C HIS A 150 4.60 -6.75 -9.25
N HIS A 151 5.12 -5.83 -8.46
CA HIS A 151 5.08 -4.41 -8.78
C HIS A 151 6.40 -3.78 -8.37
N LYS A 152 6.80 -2.77 -9.13
CA LYS A 152 7.97 -1.95 -8.83
C LYS A 152 7.53 -0.50 -8.73
N ARG A 153 7.89 0.14 -7.62
CA ARG A 153 7.76 1.58 -7.42
C ARG A 153 9.12 2.13 -7.02
N LYS A 154 9.42 3.34 -7.48
CA LYS A 154 10.54 4.13 -6.99
C LYS A 154 9.94 5.16 -6.07
N PHE A 155 10.33 5.15 -4.80
CA PHE A 155 9.85 6.12 -3.84
C PHE A 155 10.99 7.05 -3.42
N GLY A 156 10.72 8.36 -3.42
CA GLY A 156 11.72 9.40 -3.26
C GLY A 156 12.25 9.89 -4.61
N GLY A 157 13.57 10.04 -4.72
CA GLY A 157 14.20 10.75 -5.85
C GLY A 157 13.92 12.25 -5.81
N ALA A 158 14.45 12.99 -6.79
CA ALA A 158 14.39 14.46 -6.77
C ALA A 158 12.96 15.02 -6.75
N CYS A 159 12.06 14.48 -7.59
CA CYS A 159 10.66 14.91 -7.61
C CYS A 159 9.88 14.43 -6.40
N GLY A 160 10.10 13.20 -5.91
CA GLY A 160 9.42 12.72 -4.70
C GLY A 160 9.79 13.55 -3.48
N LEU A 161 11.08 13.85 -3.30
CA LEU A 161 11.53 14.77 -2.24
C LEU A 161 11.03 16.21 -2.47
N GLY A 162 10.98 16.68 -3.73
CA GLY A 162 10.38 17.95 -4.09
C GLY A 162 8.90 18.04 -3.71
N ALA A 163 8.14 16.95 -3.85
CA ALA A 163 6.75 16.86 -3.42
C ALA A 163 6.62 16.94 -1.89
N ILE A 164 7.48 16.26 -1.14
CA ILE A 164 7.54 16.38 0.33
C ILE A 164 7.87 17.82 0.76
N ALA A 165 8.81 18.47 0.08
CA ALA A 165 9.14 19.87 0.30
C ALA A 165 7.95 20.80 0.03
N TYR A 166 7.25 20.59 -1.08
CA TYR A 166 6.02 21.32 -1.41
C TYR A 166 4.93 21.17 -0.33
N MET A 167 4.69 19.94 0.14
CA MET A 167 3.71 19.68 1.20
C MET A 167 4.05 20.47 2.47
N THR A 168 5.32 20.43 2.87
CA THR A 168 5.81 21.13 4.07
C THR A 168 5.76 22.65 3.91
N GLN A 169 6.09 23.18 2.73
CA GLN A 169 5.93 24.60 2.41
C GLN A 169 4.48 25.06 2.58
N THR A 170 3.54 24.27 2.06
CA THR A 170 2.11 24.59 2.12
C THR A 170 1.61 24.57 3.56
N PHE A 171 2.02 23.58 4.36
CA PHE A 171 1.73 23.55 5.80
C PHE A 171 2.38 24.72 6.56
N PHE A 172 3.63 25.05 6.25
CA PHE A 172 4.31 26.19 6.89
C PHE A 172 3.58 27.50 6.56
N ALA A 173 3.17 27.71 5.31
CA ALA A 173 2.45 28.91 4.91
C ALA A 173 1.04 29.01 5.51
N GLN A 174 0.40 27.88 5.78
CA GLN A 174 -0.84 27.81 6.54
C GLN A 174 -0.64 28.26 7.99
N GLU A 175 0.38 27.74 8.66
CA GLU A 175 0.56 27.90 10.10
C GLU A 175 1.35 29.17 10.48
N PHE A 176 2.26 29.62 9.61
CA PHE A 176 3.11 30.79 9.77
C PHE A 176 2.96 31.76 8.58
N PRO A 177 1.73 32.25 8.31
CA PRO A 177 1.41 33.04 7.12
C PRO A 177 2.27 34.29 6.96
N GLU A 178 2.62 34.95 8.06
CA GLU A 178 3.39 36.20 8.01
C GLU A 178 4.86 35.95 7.68
N VAL A 179 5.45 34.88 8.22
CA VAL A 179 6.83 34.51 7.92
C VAL A 179 6.95 34.00 6.49
N ALA A 180 5.99 33.19 6.03
CA ALA A 180 5.95 32.71 4.64
C ALA A 180 5.90 33.85 3.60
N ARG A 181 5.35 35.02 3.97
CA ARG A 181 5.27 36.22 3.11
C ARG A 181 6.39 37.23 3.33
N SER A 182 7.28 37.00 4.30
CA SER A 182 8.39 37.91 4.62
C SER A 182 9.58 37.83 3.66
N GLY A 183 9.59 36.84 2.76
CA GLY A 183 10.74 36.50 1.92
C GLY A 183 11.72 35.51 2.57
N ALA A 184 11.53 35.14 3.84
CA ALA A 184 12.38 34.17 4.56
C ALA A 184 12.44 32.77 3.90
N LEU A 185 11.45 32.43 3.06
CA LEU A 185 11.36 31.15 2.34
C LEU A 185 11.70 31.27 0.84
N SER A 186 12.22 32.41 0.37
CA SER A 186 12.34 32.67 -1.08
C SER A 186 13.17 31.60 -1.81
N ASP A 187 14.32 31.21 -1.26
CA ASP A 187 15.17 30.17 -1.85
C ASP A 187 14.47 28.81 -1.88
N PHE A 188 13.73 28.47 -0.83
CA PHE A 188 12.97 27.23 -0.76
C PHE A 188 11.80 27.22 -1.75
N ILE A 189 11.08 28.33 -1.89
CA ILE A 189 10.01 28.50 -2.88
C ILE A 189 10.57 28.42 -4.31
N ASN A 190 11.73 29.02 -4.57
CA ASN A 190 12.41 28.93 -5.87
C ASN A 190 12.78 27.48 -6.18
N TYR A 191 13.32 26.75 -5.20
CA TYR A 191 13.59 25.31 -5.33
C TYR A 191 12.31 24.52 -5.65
N THR A 192 11.23 24.69 -4.86
CA THR A 192 10.00 23.91 -5.07
C THR A 192 9.34 24.23 -6.41
N GLN A 193 9.35 25.49 -6.87
CA GLN A 193 8.85 25.87 -8.20
C GLN A 193 9.70 25.29 -9.34
N ALA A 194 11.03 25.29 -9.19
CA ALA A 194 11.92 24.76 -10.21
C ALA A 194 11.79 23.24 -10.35
N ILE A 195 11.76 22.48 -9.25
CA ILE A 195 11.54 21.03 -9.30
C ILE A 195 10.13 20.68 -9.77
N ALA A 196 9.12 21.52 -9.46
CA ALA A 196 7.77 21.34 -9.98
C ALA A 196 7.70 21.47 -11.50
N LYS A 197 8.44 22.42 -12.09
CA LYS A 197 8.56 22.55 -13.55
C LYS A 197 9.19 21.30 -14.17
N VAL A 198 10.24 20.74 -13.56
CA VAL A 198 10.85 19.48 -14.00
C VAL A 198 9.84 18.33 -13.97
N ALA A 199 9.08 18.21 -12.87
CA ALA A 199 8.06 17.17 -12.72
C ALA A 199 6.92 17.31 -13.75
N ALA A 200 6.43 18.52 -13.98
CA ALA A 200 5.38 18.80 -14.97
C ALA A 200 5.79 18.43 -16.41
N LEU A 201 7.09 18.43 -16.71
CA LEU A 201 7.63 18.04 -18.00
C LEU A 201 7.95 16.53 -18.11
N GLY A 202 7.67 15.75 -17.06
CA GLY A 202 7.99 14.32 -16.99
C GLY A 202 9.47 14.03 -16.73
N GLY A 203 10.24 15.01 -16.24
CA GLY A 203 11.69 14.97 -16.09
C GLY A 203 12.20 14.41 -14.76
N CYS A 204 11.38 13.65 -14.03
CA CYS A 204 11.77 13.12 -12.73
C CYS A 204 12.88 12.06 -12.81
N GLU A 205 13.09 11.50 -14.01
CA GLU A 205 14.26 10.69 -14.36
C GLU A 205 15.03 11.39 -15.49
N GLN A 206 16.36 11.34 -15.44
CA GLN A 206 17.19 11.84 -16.55
C GLN A 206 17.11 10.88 -17.72
N GLN A 207 16.92 11.43 -18.92
CA GLN A 207 16.90 10.67 -20.17
C GLN A 207 18.08 11.08 -21.06
N PRO A 208 18.61 10.19 -21.93
CA PRO A 208 19.73 10.52 -22.82
C PRO A 208 19.42 11.66 -23.82
N GLU A 209 18.17 11.77 -24.24
CA GLU A 209 17.69 12.77 -25.20
C GLU A 209 16.54 13.57 -24.57
N GLU A 210 16.88 14.65 -23.88
CA GLU A 210 15.89 15.53 -23.25
C GLU A 210 15.44 16.65 -24.20
N ARG A 211 14.15 17.00 -24.11
CA ARG A 211 13.59 18.18 -24.79
C ARG A 211 14.24 19.44 -24.25
N GLU A 212 14.42 20.46 -25.10
CA GLU A 212 15.02 21.75 -24.73
C GLU A 212 14.38 22.37 -23.48
N GLU A 213 13.04 22.34 -23.39
CA GLU A 213 12.26 22.82 -22.24
C GLU A 213 12.67 22.16 -20.91
N LEU A 214 13.02 20.86 -20.96
CA LEU A 214 13.43 20.10 -19.79
C LEU A 214 14.87 20.44 -19.40
N THR A 215 15.77 20.61 -20.38
CA THR A 215 17.14 21.08 -20.15
C THR A 215 17.15 22.46 -19.48
N GLU A 216 16.28 23.37 -19.92
CA GLU A 216 16.10 24.68 -19.29
C GLU A 216 15.55 24.54 -17.85
N ALA A 217 14.54 23.68 -17.65
CA ALA A 217 13.98 23.45 -16.32
C ALA A 217 15.00 22.86 -15.34
N ARG A 218 15.88 21.95 -15.80
CA ARG A 218 16.99 21.42 -15.00
C ARG A 218 18.03 22.49 -14.69
N SER A 219 18.36 23.34 -15.64
CA SER A 219 19.29 24.46 -15.41
C SER A 219 18.74 25.43 -14.36
N ALA A 220 17.44 25.74 -14.42
CA ALA A 220 16.77 26.54 -13.39
C ALA A 220 16.75 25.84 -12.02
N LEU A 221 16.57 24.52 -11.99
CA LEU A 221 16.65 23.74 -10.75
C LEU A 221 18.06 23.77 -10.15
N THR A 222 19.11 23.60 -10.95
CA THR A 222 20.50 23.73 -10.48
C THR A 222 20.74 25.09 -9.86
N ALA A 223 20.32 26.17 -10.52
CA ALA A 223 20.42 27.53 -9.97
C ALA A 223 19.64 27.70 -8.65
N ALA A 224 18.46 27.08 -8.54
CA ALA A 224 17.66 27.11 -7.32
C ALA A 224 18.24 26.27 -6.17
N LEU A 225 19.18 25.37 -6.44
CA LEU A 225 19.88 24.55 -5.44
C LEU A 225 21.15 25.23 -4.91
N GLU A 226 21.68 26.26 -5.58
CA GLU A 226 22.89 26.98 -5.15
C GLU A 226 22.83 27.50 -3.70
N PRO A 227 21.73 28.11 -3.22
CA PRO A 227 21.61 28.54 -1.81
C PRO A 227 21.73 27.39 -0.79
N PHE A 228 21.55 26.16 -1.26
CA PHE A 228 21.60 24.92 -0.48
C PHE A 228 22.86 24.08 -0.81
N GLY A 229 23.91 24.72 -1.35
CA GLY A 229 25.17 24.05 -1.67
C GLY A 229 25.03 23.03 -2.81
N GLY A 230 24.08 23.23 -3.72
CA GLY A 230 23.82 22.32 -4.84
C GLY A 230 23.05 21.05 -4.47
N THR A 231 22.58 20.94 -3.23
CA THR A 231 21.84 19.76 -2.74
C THR A 231 20.41 20.11 -2.35
N ALA A 232 19.49 19.14 -2.45
CA ALA A 232 18.10 19.38 -2.09
C ALA A 232 17.98 19.71 -0.59
N PRO A 233 17.18 20.71 -0.19
CA PRO A 233 17.00 21.10 1.22
C PRO A 233 16.10 20.12 2.01
N VAL A 234 15.89 18.93 1.48
CA VAL A 234 14.98 17.88 1.98
C VAL A 234 15.67 16.53 1.84
N TRP A 235 15.61 15.72 2.90
CA TRP A 235 16.28 14.42 2.97
C TRP A 235 15.42 13.39 3.70
N TRP A 236 15.81 12.12 3.51
CA TRP A 236 15.30 11.02 4.32
C TRP A 236 15.83 11.14 5.74
N ASP A 237 14.94 11.02 6.70
CA ASP A 237 15.27 11.19 8.11
C ASP A 237 14.84 9.96 8.87
N PHE A 238 15.80 9.17 9.35
CA PHE A 238 15.49 7.96 10.14
C PHE A 238 15.61 8.22 11.64
N SER A 239 15.82 9.47 12.06
CA SER A 239 15.99 9.86 13.45
C SER A 239 14.68 10.38 14.04
N LEU A 240 14.10 9.61 14.96
CA LEU A 240 12.93 10.05 15.71
C LEU A 240 13.35 11.16 16.70
N PRO A 241 12.63 12.30 16.75
CA PRO A 241 12.88 13.30 17.79
C PRO A 241 12.68 12.68 19.17
N VAL A 242 13.56 13.01 20.11
CA VAL A 242 13.44 12.55 21.49
C VAL A 242 12.14 13.09 22.08
N GLY A 243 11.28 12.19 22.58
CA GLY A 243 9.98 12.57 23.15
C GLY A 243 8.91 12.88 22.11
N ALA A 244 9.11 12.52 20.83
CA ALA A 244 8.03 12.57 19.85
C ALA A 244 6.89 11.63 20.26
N ASP A 245 5.68 12.16 20.40
CA ASP A 245 4.49 11.36 20.64
C ASP A 245 4.24 10.40 19.47
N ALA A 246 3.54 9.29 19.73
CA ALA A 246 3.07 8.43 18.63
C ALA A 246 2.08 9.21 17.73
N ASN A 247 1.94 8.79 16.47
CA ASN A 247 0.87 9.29 15.61
C ASN A 247 -0.48 8.86 16.19
N ASN A 248 -1.46 9.76 16.21
CA ASN A 248 -2.80 9.47 16.70
C ASN A 248 -3.60 8.54 15.79
N PHE A 249 -3.16 8.37 14.54
CA PHE A 249 -3.78 7.48 13.56
C PHE A 249 -2.82 6.37 13.18
N GLU A 250 -3.33 5.14 13.09
CA GLU A 250 -2.54 3.94 12.75
C GLU A 250 -1.68 4.22 11.51
N PHE A 251 -2.29 4.49 10.36
CA PHE A 251 -1.58 4.82 9.14
C PHE A 251 -1.45 6.33 8.92
N GLY A 252 -1.42 7.11 10.00
CA GLY A 252 -1.44 8.56 9.94
C GLY A 252 -0.26 9.14 9.17
N HIS A 253 -0.51 10.24 8.47
CA HIS A 253 0.54 11.16 8.08
C HIS A 253 0.79 12.13 9.24
N ARG A 254 2.01 12.63 9.37
CA ARG A 254 2.36 13.71 10.30
C ARG A 254 3.13 14.78 9.57
N VAL A 255 2.72 16.03 9.72
CA VAL A 255 3.48 17.19 9.26
C VAL A 255 3.80 18.07 10.46
N THR A 256 5.09 18.27 10.72
CA THR A 256 5.59 19.19 11.74
C THR A 256 6.28 20.35 11.04
N VAL A 257 5.95 21.57 11.43
CA VAL A 257 6.58 22.81 10.93
C VAL A 257 6.86 23.74 12.09
N GLY A 258 8.02 24.38 12.10
CA GLY A 258 8.42 25.22 13.22
C GLY A 258 9.46 26.28 12.91
N ILE A 259 9.58 27.20 13.86
CA ILE A 259 10.63 28.21 13.95
C ILE A 259 11.31 28.03 15.30
N ASP A 260 12.63 27.89 15.29
CA ASP A 260 13.42 28.03 16.51
C ASP A 260 13.89 29.48 16.65
N GLY A 261 13.42 30.19 17.68
CA GLY A 261 13.77 31.58 17.93
C GLY A 261 15.20 31.79 18.44
N SER A 262 15.94 30.73 18.81
CA SER A 262 17.33 30.85 19.28
C SER A 262 18.30 31.28 18.17
N ASP A 263 18.07 30.82 16.94
CA ASP A 263 18.87 31.16 15.76
C ASP A 263 18.05 31.44 14.51
N GLY A 264 16.72 31.42 14.62
CA GLY A 264 15.79 31.67 13.54
C GLY A 264 15.57 30.48 12.60
N GLN A 265 16.08 29.27 12.88
CA GLN A 265 15.92 28.15 11.95
C GLN A 265 14.44 27.86 11.65
N ILE A 266 14.08 27.86 10.36
CA ILE A 266 12.78 27.40 9.88
C ILE A 266 12.95 25.95 9.40
N TYR A 267 12.16 25.05 9.96
CA TYR A 267 12.29 23.62 9.69
C TYR A 267 10.94 22.93 9.52
N GLY A 268 10.98 21.73 8.95
CA GLY A 268 9.84 20.84 8.94
C GLY A 268 10.23 19.38 8.88
N ARG A 269 9.29 18.53 9.28
CA ARG A 269 9.35 17.07 9.20
C ARG A 269 8.04 16.53 8.64
N VAL A 270 8.13 15.47 7.84
CA VAL A 270 6.96 14.76 7.32
C VAL A 270 7.15 13.27 7.59
N ALA A 271 6.15 12.63 8.18
CA ALA A 271 6.04 11.18 8.24
C ALA A 271 4.84 10.74 7.40
N LEU A 272 5.03 9.84 6.45
CA LEU A 272 3.93 9.21 5.72
C LEU A 272 3.66 7.81 6.25
N PHE A 273 2.39 7.47 6.47
CA PHE A 273 1.95 6.18 7.00
C PHE A 273 2.62 5.79 8.33
N SER A 274 3.04 6.79 9.11
CA SER A 274 3.82 6.65 10.34
C SER A 274 5.10 5.81 10.18
N SER A 275 5.68 5.79 8.97
CA SER A 275 6.85 4.94 8.68
C SER A 275 7.88 5.61 7.77
N LEU A 276 7.46 6.46 6.83
CA LEU A 276 8.35 7.06 5.84
C LEU A 276 8.62 8.51 6.24
N THR A 277 9.78 8.75 6.83
CA THR A 277 10.11 10.01 7.51
C THR A 277 11.12 10.85 6.73
N PHE A 278 10.88 12.16 6.73
CA PHE A 278 11.65 13.15 5.99
C PHE A 278 11.84 14.40 6.85
N ALA A 279 12.98 15.07 6.67
CA ALA A 279 13.28 16.34 7.30
C ALA A 279 13.74 17.37 6.25
N MET A 280 13.53 18.65 6.57
CA MET A 280 13.96 19.75 5.73
C MET A 280 14.20 21.04 6.51
N ARG A 281 15.10 21.86 5.98
CA ARG A 281 15.33 23.24 6.43
C ARG A 281 14.79 24.19 5.37
N LEU A 282 13.81 25.01 5.75
CA LEU A 282 13.11 25.91 4.82
C LEU A 282 13.81 27.27 4.67
N GLY A 283 14.55 27.71 5.69
CA GLY A 283 15.18 29.03 5.68
C GLY A 283 15.49 29.53 7.09
N THR A 284 15.62 30.86 7.22
CA THR A 284 15.87 31.54 8.49
C THR A 284 14.84 32.65 8.68
N ALA A 285 14.14 32.61 9.81
CA ALA A 285 13.11 33.57 10.18
C ALA A 285 13.72 34.94 10.54
N PRO A 286 12.94 36.03 10.42
CA PRO A 286 13.37 37.35 10.86
C PRO A 286 13.82 37.35 12.34
N GLN A 287 14.80 38.19 12.66
CA GLN A 287 15.31 38.33 14.03
C GLN A 287 14.17 38.68 15.00
N GLY A 288 14.14 38.02 16.16
CA GLY A 288 13.09 38.20 17.17
C GLY A 288 11.84 37.35 16.95
N SER A 289 11.83 36.45 15.95
CA SER A 289 10.77 35.45 15.79
C SER A 289 10.71 34.54 17.02
N ALA A 290 9.50 34.33 17.56
CA ALA A 290 9.30 33.47 18.72
C ALA A 290 9.44 31.99 18.34
N THR A 291 10.04 31.19 19.22
CA THR A 291 10.05 29.73 19.09
C THR A 291 8.63 29.19 19.10
N ARG A 292 8.27 28.46 18.04
CA ARG A 292 6.96 27.82 17.93
C ARG A 292 7.01 26.66 16.96
N GLU A 293 6.40 25.55 17.34
CA GLU A 293 6.20 24.37 16.52
C GLU A 293 4.72 24.05 16.42
N VAL A 294 4.30 23.59 15.24
CA VAL A 294 2.96 23.05 14.99
C VAL A 294 3.11 21.66 14.38
N THR A 295 2.43 20.68 14.96
CA THR A 295 2.36 19.30 14.47
C THR A 295 0.91 18.98 14.13
N VAL A 296 0.70 18.40 12.95
CA VAL A 296 -0.61 17.95 12.48
C VAL A 296 -0.51 16.49 12.08
N ASP A 297 -1.25 15.65 12.79
CA ASP A 297 -1.56 14.29 12.38
C ASP A 297 -2.76 14.30 11.44
N ILE A 298 -2.71 13.49 10.39
CA ILE A 298 -3.73 13.42 9.35
C ILE A 298 -4.12 11.96 9.17
N ASP A 299 -5.41 11.66 9.29
CA ASP A 299 -5.96 10.34 9.03
C ASP A 299 -6.24 10.17 7.53
N PRO A 300 -5.45 9.37 6.79
CA PRO A 300 -5.71 9.15 5.37
C PRO A 300 -6.99 8.34 5.10
N LEU A 301 -7.55 7.68 6.12
CA LEU A 301 -8.75 6.86 6.03
C LEU A 301 -10.03 7.61 6.43
N ALA A 302 -9.93 8.82 7.00
CA ALA A 302 -11.08 9.57 7.43
C ALA A 302 -12.06 9.82 6.27
N GLU A 303 -13.36 9.61 6.50
CA GLU A 303 -14.33 9.83 5.43
C GLU A 303 -14.60 11.31 5.19
N HIS A 304 -14.60 12.17 6.20
CA HIS A 304 -14.85 13.61 6.10
C HIS A 304 -14.27 14.36 7.32
N PRO A 305 -14.00 15.67 7.22
CA PRO A 305 -13.75 16.51 8.39
C PRO A 305 -14.92 16.47 9.40
N PRO A 306 -14.69 16.73 10.70
CA PRO A 306 -13.49 17.33 11.29
C PRO A 306 -12.50 16.34 11.92
N GLN A 307 -12.81 15.04 11.93
CA GLN A 307 -12.00 14.00 12.60
C GLN A 307 -10.82 13.51 11.74
N ASP A 308 -10.54 14.21 10.64
CA ASP A 308 -9.49 13.92 9.67
C ASP A 308 -8.10 14.39 10.12
N ILE A 309 -8.03 15.25 11.14
CA ILE A 309 -6.77 15.78 11.66
C ILE A 309 -6.76 15.83 13.19
N ASP A 310 -5.58 15.72 13.77
CA ASP A 310 -5.29 16.10 15.14
C ASP A 310 -4.11 17.07 15.17
N LYS A 311 -4.26 18.20 15.87
CA LYS A 311 -3.32 19.33 15.78
C LYS A 311 -2.83 19.75 17.16
N HIS A 312 -1.50 19.82 17.27
CA HIS A 312 -0.80 20.24 18.48
C HIS A 312 0.11 21.42 18.18
N GLN A 313 0.26 22.32 19.15
CA GLN A 313 1.17 23.45 19.07
C GLN A 313 2.02 23.53 20.33
N MET A 314 3.31 23.82 20.17
CA MET A 314 4.26 23.96 21.26
C MET A 314 5.02 25.29 21.16
N HIS A 315 5.46 25.81 22.30
CA HIS A 315 6.33 27.00 22.42
C HIS A 315 7.81 26.61 22.60
N SER A 316 8.19 25.48 22.01
CA SER A 316 9.53 24.91 21.93
C SER A 316 9.76 24.36 20.53
N ALA A 317 10.99 23.95 20.20
CA ALA A 317 11.37 23.40 18.90
C ALA A 317 11.91 21.96 18.99
N PRO A 318 11.14 20.98 19.52
CA PRO A 318 11.62 19.61 19.68
C PRO A 318 11.82 18.89 18.33
N GLY A 319 11.06 19.26 17.30
CA GLY A 319 11.20 18.75 15.93
C GLY A 319 12.31 19.40 15.11
N ARG A 320 13.13 20.28 15.73
CA ARG A 320 14.27 20.93 15.08
C ARG A 320 15.14 19.90 14.33
N VAL A 321 15.68 20.31 13.19
CA VAL A 321 16.43 19.43 12.30
C VAL A 321 17.90 19.82 12.24
N GLN A 322 18.77 18.82 12.17
CA GLN A 322 20.18 19.00 11.83
C GLN A 322 20.33 18.71 10.35
N VAL A 323 20.93 19.63 9.59
CA VAL A 323 21.16 19.43 8.17
C VAL A 323 22.35 18.47 8.02
N PRO A 324 22.20 17.33 7.33
CA PRO A 324 23.30 16.42 7.10
C PRO A 324 24.34 17.07 6.17
N GLU A 325 25.60 16.64 6.26
CA GLU A 325 26.65 17.10 5.34
C GLU A 325 26.32 16.71 3.89
N HIS A 326 25.71 15.53 3.71
CA HIS A 326 25.18 15.07 2.44
C HIS A 326 23.72 14.61 2.58
N ALA A 327 22.81 15.20 1.80
CA ALA A 327 21.37 14.91 1.84
C ALA A 327 21.00 13.44 1.59
N THR A 328 21.91 12.64 1.01
CA THR A 328 21.70 11.20 0.74
C THR A 328 22.41 10.27 1.73
N GLU A 329 23.22 10.80 2.64
CA GLU A 329 24.05 9.99 3.56
C GLU A 329 23.18 9.13 4.48
N GLU A 330 22.15 9.71 5.10
CA GLU A 330 21.24 8.95 5.96
C GLU A 330 20.55 7.81 5.22
N LEU A 331 20.11 8.05 3.97
CA LEU A 331 19.53 6.99 3.14
C LEU A 331 20.56 5.90 2.82
N ALA A 332 21.79 6.28 2.45
CA ALA A 332 22.85 5.31 2.17
C ALA A 332 23.18 4.46 3.40
N ASN A 333 23.28 5.08 4.58
CA ASN A 333 23.49 4.40 5.84
C ASN A 333 22.32 3.47 6.19
N ALA A 334 21.07 3.94 6.03
CA ALA A 334 19.86 3.16 6.30
C ALA A 334 19.68 1.97 5.35
N LEU A 335 20.16 2.09 4.10
CA LEU A 335 20.24 0.97 3.17
C LEU A 335 21.32 -0.02 3.60
N ALA A 336 22.52 0.45 3.93
CA ALA A 336 23.65 -0.39 4.30
C ALA A 336 23.40 -1.20 5.58
N ASN A 337 22.70 -0.63 6.56
CA ASN A 337 22.40 -1.29 7.83
C ASN A 337 20.99 -1.92 7.90
N GLY A 338 20.24 -1.92 6.80
CA GLY A 338 18.90 -2.51 6.70
C GLY A 338 17.79 -1.78 7.47
N THR A 339 18.04 -0.57 8.00
CA THR A 339 17.01 0.24 8.69
C THR A 339 15.87 0.60 7.74
N GLN A 340 16.18 0.96 6.49
CA GLN A 340 15.16 1.28 5.50
C GLN A 340 14.31 0.05 5.15
N GLN A 341 14.94 -1.11 4.97
CA GLN A 341 14.22 -2.37 4.70
C GLN A 341 13.31 -2.77 5.86
N ARG A 342 13.76 -2.61 7.11
CA ARG A 342 12.93 -2.86 8.29
C ARG A 342 11.74 -1.89 8.40
N ALA A 343 11.94 -0.60 8.11
CA ALA A 343 10.86 0.37 8.13
C ALA A 343 9.75 0.02 7.11
N PHE A 344 10.14 -0.37 5.90
CA PHE A 344 9.18 -0.85 4.89
C PHE A 344 8.55 -2.19 5.25
N GLY A 345 9.33 -3.15 5.74
CA GLY A 345 8.82 -4.45 6.21
C GLY A 345 7.74 -4.27 7.29
N ASN A 346 8.04 -3.47 8.31
CA ASN A 346 7.08 -3.14 9.37
C ASN A 346 5.81 -2.45 8.84
N LEU A 347 5.92 -1.56 7.84
CA LEU A 347 4.74 -0.94 7.23
C LEU A 347 3.87 -1.99 6.51
N LEU A 348 4.49 -2.90 5.76
CA LEU A 348 3.76 -3.97 5.06
C LEU A 348 3.10 -4.93 6.04
N GLU A 349 3.80 -5.36 7.09
CA GLU A 349 3.22 -6.20 8.16
C GLU A 349 2.01 -5.54 8.81
N ARG A 350 2.10 -4.24 9.13
CA ARG A 350 0.97 -3.48 9.68
C ARG A 350 -0.21 -3.41 8.71
N LEU A 351 0.05 -3.22 7.42
CA LEU A 351 -0.99 -3.24 6.39
C LEU A 351 -1.69 -4.59 6.32
N GLU A 352 -0.94 -5.69 6.36
CA GLU A 352 -1.51 -7.04 6.35
C GLU A 352 -2.35 -7.31 7.60
N GLU A 353 -1.85 -6.92 8.78
CA GLU A 353 -2.58 -7.04 10.04
C GLU A 353 -3.88 -6.21 10.01
N HIS A 354 -3.85 -5.00 9.45
CA HIS A 354 -5.04 -4.18 9.28
C HIS A 354 -6.09 -4.86 8.38
N GLN A 355 -5.68 -5.48 7.26
CA GLN A 355 -6.60 -6.24 6.41
C GLN A 355 -7.17 -7.46 7.13
N LEU A 356 -6.36 -8.18 7.91
CA LEU A 356 -6.81 -9.33 8.70
C LEU A 356 -7.86 -8.91 9.73
N LEU A 357 -7.63 -7.83 10.48
CA LEU A 357 -8.59 -7.32 11.46
C LEU A 357 -9.89 -6.84 10.80
N LYS A 358 -9.80 -6.20 9.63
CA LYS A 358 -10.97 -5.80 8.84
C LYS A 358 -11.77 -7.00 8.35
N LEU A 359 -11.10 -8.07 7.91
CA LEU A 359 -11.74 -9.34 7.54
C LEU A 359 -12.44 -9.95 8.76
N ALA A 360 -11.74 -10.08 9.89
CA ALA A 360 -12.28 -10.65 11.12
C ALA A 360 -13.51 -9.88 11.63
N ARG A 361 -13.52 -8.54 11.56
CA ARG A 361 -14.68 -7.69 11.85
C ARG A 361 -15.88 -8.01 10.96
N THR A 362 -15.62 -8.20 9.67
CA THR A 362 -16.67 -8.48 8.68
C THR A 362 -17.27 -9.87 8.92
N MET A 363 -16.40 -10.87 9.10
CA MET A 363 -16.81 -12.24 9.43
C MET A 363 -17.57 -12.29 10.76
N SER A 364 -17.11 -11.59 11.79
CA SER A 364 -17.77 -11.53 13.10
C SER A 364 -19.21 -11.06 13.01
N LYS A 365 -19.48 -10.04 12.17
CA LYS A 365 -20.85 -9.56 11.93
C LYS A 365 -21.73 -10.60 11.23
N VAL A 366 -21.18 -11.32 10.25
CA VAL A 366 -21.91 -12.37 9.52
C VAL A 366 -22.18 -13.57 10.42
N LEU A 367 -21.22 -13.95 11.25
CA LEU A 367 -21.26 -15.15 12.11
C LEU A 367 -21.89 -14.90 13.49
N ALA A 368 -22.24 -13.65 13.83
CA ALA A 368 -22.92 -13.33 15.09
C ALA A 368 -24.16 -14.21 15.40
N PRO A 369 -25.01 -14.58 14.41
CA PRO A 369 -26.16 -15.45 14.66
C PRO A 369 -25.80 -16.87 15.09
N CYS A 370 -24.58 -17.36 14.84
CA CYS A 370 -24.22 -18.77 15.07
C CYS A 370 -24.48 -19.23 16.51
N SER A 371 -24.36 -18.33 17.50
CA SER A 371 -24.65 -18.60 18.92
C SER A 371 -26.12 -18.95 19.21
N THR A 372 -27.03 -18.62 18.30
CA THR A 372 -28.49 -18.81 18.45
C THR A 372 -29.08 -19.85 17.49
N LEU A 373 -28.29 -20.26 16.50
CA LEU A 373 -28.70 -21.22 15.47
C LEU A 373 -28.56 -22.66 15.98
N SER A 374 -29.26 -23.60 15.33
CA SER A 374 -28.97 -25.02 15.55
C SER A 374 -27.56 -25.37 15.03
N PRO A 375 -26.93 -26.46 15.53
CA PRO A 375 -25.59 -26.85 15.07
C PRO A 375 -25.45 -26.99 13.55
N LEU A 376 -26.49 -27.52 12.88
CA LEU A 376 -26.49 -27.69 11.42
C LEU A 376 -26.56 -26.35 10.67
N GLU A 377 -27.35 -25.40 11.17
CA GLU A 377 -27.48 -24.07 10.58
C GLU A 377 -26.23 -23.22 10.84
N ALA A 378 -25.65 -23.31 12.04
CA ALA A 378 -24.38 -22.66 12.38
C ALA A 378 -23.25 -23.18 11.47
N ARG A 379 -23.15 -24.50 11.29
CA ARG A 379 -22.23 -25.12 10.33
C ARG A 379 -22.38 -24.56 8.93
N ALA A 380 -23.61 -24.54 8.40
CA ALA A 380 -23.87 -24.08 7.04
C ALA A 380 -23.47 -22.60 6.86
N LEU A 381 -23.72 -21.77 7.87
CA LEU A 381 -23.33 -20.35 7.87
C LEU A 381 -21.80 -20.18 7.91
N ILE A 382 -21.09 -20.95 8.75
CA ILE A 382 -19.62 -20.97 8.80
C ILE A 382 -19.04 -21.44 7.47
N GLU A 383 -19.56 -22.53 6.91
CA GLU A 383 -19.14 -23.06 5.62
C GLU A 383 -19.34 -22.04 4.51
N GLN A 384 -20.47 -21.33 4.49
CA GLN A 384 -20.75 -20.27 3.52
C GLN A 384 -19.75 -19.12 3.66
N GLU A 385 -19.52 -18.63 4.87
CA GLU A 385 -18.60 -17.51 5.10
C GLU A 385 -17.16 -17.87 4.71
N LEU A 386 -16.64 -19.01 5.18
CA LEU A 386 -15.30 -19.49 4.78
C LEU A 386 -15.20 -19.79 3.28
N GLY A 387 -16.31 -20.21 2.66
CA GLY A 387 -16.40 -20.39 1.20
C GLY A 387 -16.24 -19.11 0.40
N SER A 388 -16.47 -17.94 1.02
CA SER A 388 -16.23 -16.64 0.42
C SER A 388 -14.80 -16.14 0.61
N GLN A 389 -13.98 -16.82 1.42
CA GLN A 389 -12.61 -16.42 1.77
C GLN A 389 -11.49 -17.35 1.26
N PRO A 390 -11.57 -17.96 0.06
CA PRO A 390 -10.55 -18.91 -0.40
C PRO A 390 -9.17 -18.29 -0.56
N GLN A 391 -9.07 -16.99 -0.88
CA GLN A 391 -7.78 -16.29 -0.96
C GLN A 391 -7.05 -16.31 0.39
N GLN A 392 -7.76 -16.03 1.49
CA GLN A 392 -7.15 -15.96 2.81
C GLN A 392 -6.72 -17.36 3.29
N ILE A 393 -7.59 -18.35 3.10
CA ILE A 393 -7.27 -19.75 3.44
C ILE A 393 -6.06 -20.21 2.61
N TRP A 394 -6.00 -19.87 1.32
CA TRP A 394 -4.86 -20.18 0.47
C TRP A 394 -3.56 -19.53 0.96
N ARG A 395 -3.60 -18.25 1.36
CA ARG A 395 -2.44 -17.57 1.95
C ARG A 395 -1.92 -18.30 3.19
N MET A 396 -2.82 -18.79 4.06
CA MET A 396 -2.43 -19.57 5.23
C MET A 396 -1.77 -20.90 4.85
N VAL A 397 -2.32 -21.62 3.87
CA VAL A 397 -1.73 -22.86 3.35
C VAL A 397 -0.33 -22.60 2.81
N THR A 398 -0.16 -21.59 1.95
CA THR A 398 1.14 -21.22 1.39
C THR A 398 2.13 -20.84 2.49
N CYS A 399 1.73 -20.02 3.46
CA CYS A 399 2.58 -19.62 4.59
C CYS A 399 3.09 -20.83 5.39
N VAL A 400 2.21 -21.79 5.71
CA VAL A 400 2.61 -23.00 6.44
C VAL A 400 3.57 -23.86 5.61
N VAL A 401 3.25 -24.10 4.34
CA VAL A 401 4.03 -24.98 3.47
C VAL A 401 5.41 -24.38 3.17
N GLU A 402 5.48 -23.08 2.85
CA GLU A 402 6.75 -22.38 2.61
C GLU A 402 7.60 -22.31 3.88
N GLY A 403 7.01 -21.97 5.02
CA GLY A 403 7.75 -21.94 6.29
C GLY A 403 8.28 -23.30 6.71
N LEU A 404 7.56 -24.40 6.42
CA LEU A 404 8.09 -25.75 6.62
C LEU A 404 9.21 -26.06 5.63
N LYS A 405 9.03 -25.70 4.35
CA LYS A 405 10.03 -25.91 3.29
C LYS A 405 11.35 -25.24 3.65
N GLU A 406 11.34 -24.00 4.12
CA GLU A 406 12.52 -23.28 4.59
C GLU A 406 13.25 -24.06 5.70
N LYS A 407 12.52 -24.49 6.73
CA LYS A 407 13.08 -25.31 7.83
C LYS A 407 13.64 -26.65 7.36
N MET A 408 13.01 -27.29 6.38
CA MET A 408 13.52 -28.55 5.80
C MET A 408 14.83 -28.31 5.04
N VAL A 409 14.95 -27.20 4.31
CA VAL A 409 16.20 -26.82 3.63
C VAL A 409 17.31 -26.54 4.64
N GLU A 410 17.02 -25.74 5.69
CA GLU A 410 17.97 -25.47 6.78
C GLU A 410 18.41 -26.76 7.50
N GLY A 411 17.50 -27.72 7.64
CA GLY A 411 17.74 -29.03 8.23
C GLY A 411 18.38 -30.07 7.29
N ASN A 412 18.79 -29.71 6.07
CA ASN A 412 19.31 -30.61 5.03
C ASN A 412 18.35 -31.73 4.57
N LEU A 413 17.04 -31.55 4.75
CA LEU A 413 15.98 -32.47 4.31
C LEU A 413 15.34 -32.02 2.98
N GLN A 414 16.15 -31.49 2.07
CA GLN A 414 15.69 -30.96 0.79
C GLN A 414 14.97 -31.98 -0.11
N ALA A 415 15.13 -33.28 0.13
CA ALA A 415 14.43 -34.33 -0.62
C ALA A 415 12.90 -34.28 -0.47
N ILE A 416 12.39 -33.65 0.59
CA ILE A 416 10.95 -33.52 0.87
C ILE A 416 10.33 -32.32 0.13
N THR A 417 11.13 -31.36 -0.33
CA THR A 417 10.62 -30.10 -0.90
C THR A 417 9.75 -30.28 -2.15
N PRO A 418 9.98 -31.24 -3.08
CA PRO A 418 9.08 -31.43 -4.22
C PRO A 418 7.67 -31.86 -3.79
N MET A 419 7.56 -32.64 -2.70
CA MET A 419 6.27 -33.04 -2.16
C MET A 419 5.53 -31.84 -1.56
N LEU A 420 6.24 -30.98 -0.83
CA LEU A 420 5.69 -29.73 -0.29
C LEU A 420 5.26 -28.78 -1.41
N ASP A 421 6.07 -28.66 -2.47
CA ASP A 421 5.74 -27.85 -3.65
C ASP A 421 4.44 -28.35 -4.32
N GLY A 422 4.20 -29.66 -4.35
CA GLY A 422 2.95 -30.24 -4.84
C GLY A 422 1.70 -29.77 -4.08
N LEU A 423 1.82 -29.50 -2.78
CA LEU A 423 0.70 -29.01 -1.95
C LEU A 423 0.26 -27.59 -2.32
N ILE A 424 1.16 -26.79 -2.89
CA ILE A 424 0.91 -25.38 -3.26
C ILE A 424 1.07 -25.10 -4.76
N ALA A 425 1.16 -26.16 -5.58
CA ALA A 425 1.46 -26.04 -6.99
C ALA A 425 0.36 -25.31 -7.79
N HIS A 426 0.80 -24.48 -8.74
CA HIS A 426 -0.07 -23.75 -9.67
C HIS A 426 -0.26 -24.53 -10.97
N ASP A 427 -1.42 -24.33 -11.59
CA ASP A 427 -1.73 -24.80 -12.95
C ASP A 427 -2.47 -23.70 -13.71
N ALA A 428 -1.79 -23.04 -14.64
CA ALA A 428 -2.35 -21.94 -15.42
C ALA A 428 -3.47 -22.39 -16.38
N GLN A 429 -3.57 -23.69 -16.68
CA GLN A 429 -4.61 -24.27 -17.54
C GLN A 429 -5.81 -24.78 -16.74
N SER A 430 -5.69 -24.89 -15.42
CA SER A 430 -6.80 -25.19 -14.52
C SER A 430 -7.71 -23.98 -14.34
N VAL A 431 -9.02 -24.24 -14.22
CA VAL A 431 -10.04 -23.22 -13.93
C VAL A 431 -9.73 -22.50 -12.61
N SER A 432 -9.19 -23.23 -11.63
CA SER A 432 -8.86 -22.72 -10.30
C SER A 432 -7.47 -22.09 -10.22
N GLY A 433 -6.65 -22.19 -11.27
CA GLY A 433 -5.24 -21.79 -11.24
C GLY A 433 -4.34 -22.67 -10.35
N LEU A 434 -4.91 -23.69 -9.71
CA LEU A 434 -4.22 -24.63 -8.82
C LEU A 434 -4.16 -26.00 -9.47
N SER A 435 -3.10 -26.75 -9.14
CA SER A 435 -3.05 -28.17 -9.43
C SER A 435 -4.17 -28.91 -8.68
N GLN A 436 -4.51 -30.12 -9.13
CA GLN A 436 -5.50 -30.96 -8.43
C GLN A 436 -5.12 -31.21 -6.97
N GLN A 437 -3.83 -31.44 -6.69
CA GLN A 437 -3.35 -31.65 -5.33
C GLN A 437 -3.52 -30.39 -4.48
N ALA A 438 -3.19 -29.22 -5.03
CA ALA A 438 -3.36 -27.93 -4.37
C ALA A 438 -4.85 -27.60 -4.09
N GLU A 439 -5.77 -27.95 -4.99
CA GLU A 439 -7.21 -27.83 -4.72
C GLU A 439 -7.67 -28.69 -3.54
N VAL A 440 -7.18 -29.94 -3.47
CA VAL A 440 -7.45 -30.84 -2.34
C VAL A 440 -6.88 -30.25 -1.05
N THR A 441 -5.66 -29.70 -1.08
CA THR A 441 -5.03 -29.04 0.07
C THR A 441 -5.87 -27.86 0.58
N LEU A 442 -6.35 -27.00 -0.33
CA LEU A 442 -7.23 -25.87 0.01
C LEU A 442 -8.56 -26.35 0.64
N ALA A 443 -9.15 -27.42 0.10
CA ALA A 443 -10.38 -27.99 0.64
C ALA A 443 -10.18 -28.58 2.05
N LEU A 444 -9.05 -29.26 2.29
CA LEU A 444 -8.68 -29.78 3.62
C LEU A 444 -8.50 -28.65 4.64
N ALA A 445 -7.77 -27.59 4.27
CA ALA A 445 -7.57 -26.43 5.12
C ALA A 445 -8.91 -25.76 5.49
N ARG A 446 -9.81 -25.59 4.52
CA ARG A 446 -11.15 -25.05 4.76
C ARG A 446 -11.95 -25.95 5.70
N ALA A 447 -11.96 -27.26 5.47
CA ALA A 447 -12.71 -28.20 6.32
C ALA A 447 -12.22 -28.17 7.78
N ALA A 448 -10.91 -28.07 7.99
CA ALA A 448 -10.31 -27.95 9.33
C ALA A 448 -10.71 -26.65 10.03
N LEU A 449 -10.71 -25.52 9.30
CA LEU A 449 -11.16 -24.24 9.86
C LEU A 449 -12.66 -24.26 10.17
N VAL A 450 -13.50 -24.88 9.34
CA VAL A 450 -14.94 -25.07 9.64
C VAL A 450 -15.09 -25.82 10.96
N ALA A 451 -14.43 -26.97 11.10
CA ALA A 451 -14.52 -27.78 12.32
C ALA A 451 -14.08 -26.98 13.56
N GLN A 452 -12.97 -26.24 13.49
CA GLN A 452 -12.51 -25.43 14.61
C GLN A 452 -13.49 -24.30 14.95
N MET A 453 -14.05 -23.64 13.95
CA MET A 453 -15.03 -22.56 14.16
C MET A 453 -16.36 -23.07 14.72
N GLU A 454 -16.76 -24.30 14.38
CA GLU A 454 -17.93 -24.96 14.98
C GLU A 454 -17.72 -25.19 16.48
N GLU A 455 -16.55 -25.71 16.87
CA GLU A 455 -16.18 -25.91 18.27
C GLU A 455 -16.16 -24.58 19.04
N ASP A 456 -15.50 -23.56 18.48
CA ASP A 456 -15.41 -22.23 19.08
C ASP A 456 -16.79 -21.55 19.16
N CYS A 457 -17.67 -21.80 18.20
CA CYS A 457 -19.05 -21.32 18.24
C CYS A 457 -19.83 -22.00 19.37
N ALA A 458 -19.77 -23.33 19.47
CA ALA A 458 -20.44 -24.09 20.53
C ALA A 458 -19.94 -23.70 21.93
N ALA A 459 -18.66 -23.30 22.04
CA ALA A 459 -18.06 -22.81 23.26
C ALA A 459 -18.32 -21.31 23.55
N GLY A 460 -18.97 -20.57 22.63
CA GLY A 460 -19.19 -19.13 22.77
C GLY A 460 -17.92 -18.27 22.65
N LEU A 461 -16.88 -18.80 22.02
CA LEU A 461 -15.56 -18.17 21.86
C LEU A 461 -15.38 -17.46 20.52
N LEU A 462 -16.27 -17.71 19.54
CA LEU A 462 -16.17 -17.19 18.17
C LEU A 462 -16.50 -15.69 18.06
N ASN A 463 -15.61 -14.85 18.59
CA ASN A 463 -15.66 -13.39 18.49
C ASN A 463 -14.64 -12.84 17.48
N GLU A 464 -14.62 -11.53 17.28
CA GLU A 464 -13.71 -10.85 16.33
C GLU A 464 -12.23 -11.19 16.56
N ALA A 465 -11.76 -11.15 17.81
CA ALA A 465 -10.37 -11.45 18.13
C ALA A 465 -10.02 -12.90 17.79
N ARG A 466 -10.92 -13.83 18.12
CA ARG A 466 -10.75 -15.25 17.81
C ARG A 466 -10.77 -15.52 16.30
N LEU A 467 -11.62 -14.82 15.55
CA LEU A 467 -11.63 -14.91 14.09
C LEU A 467 -10.32 -14.42 13.46
N ALA A 468 -9.71 -13.34 13.99
CA ALA A 468 -8.39 -12.92 13.55
C ALA A 468 -7.32 -13.98 13.84
N GLU A 469 -7.38 -14.65 15.00
CA GLU A 469 -6.50 -15.76 15.31
C GLU A 469 -6.62 -16.92 14.32
N LEU A 470 -7.86 -17.33 14.01
CA LEU A 470 -8.14 -18.44 13.11
C LEU A 470 -7.87 -18.12 11.64
N MET A 471 -7.99 -16.86 11.22
CA MET A 471 -7.89 -16.48 9.80
C MET A 471 -6.51 -16.00 9.38
N GLY A 472 -5.53 -15.87 10.28
CA GLY A 472 -4.20 -15.40 9.86
C GLY A 472 -3.10 -15.43 10.90
N ARG A 473 -3.37 -15.79 12.16
CA ARG A 473 -2.34 -15.88 13.20
C ARG A 473 -2.04 -17.32 13.58
N GLY A 474 -1.17 -17.50 14.58
CA GLY A 474 -0.66 -18.79 15.04
C GLY A 474 -1.71 -19.91 15.18
N PRO A 475 -2.85 -19.71 15.89
CA PRO A 475 -3.85 -20.75 16.05
C PRO A 475 -4.46 -21.23 14.72
N GLY A 476 -4.82 -20.32 13.82
CA GLY A 476 -5.31 -20.66 12.49
C GLY A 476 -4.27 -21.39 11.65
N LEU A 477 -3.02 -20.90 11.64
CA LEU A 477 -1.91 -21.55 10.94
C LEU A 477 -1.64 -22.95 11.47
N HIS A 478 -1.80 -23.18 12.78
CA HIS A 478 -1.67 -24.49 13.39
C HIS A 478 -2.76 -25.46 12.91
N VAL A 479 -4.04 -25.04 12.95
CA VAL A 479 -5.19 -25.84 12.47
C VAL A 479 -5.01 -26.22 11.00
N VAL A 480 -4.69 -25.23 10.16
CA VAL A 480 -4.42 -25.45 8.73
C VAL A 480 -3.24 -26.40 8.55
N GLY A 481 -2.13 -26.16 9.26
CA GLY A 481 -0.91 -26.95 9.14
C GLY A 481 -1.09 -28.41 9.52
N GLN A 482 -1.79 -28.70 10.61
CA GLN A 482 -2.11 -30.08 10.99
C GLN A 482 -2.88 -30.81 9.88
N ALA A 483 -3.89 -30.15 9.31
CA ALA A 483 -4.73 -30.75 8.29
C ALA A 483 -4.00 -31.00 6.97
N VAL A 484 -3.22 -30.01 6.48
CA VAL A 484 -2.59 -30.08 5.17
C VAL A 484 -1.30 -30.91 5.14
N LEU A 485 -0.62 -31.03 6.28
CA LEU A 485 0.63 -31.79 6.40
C LEU A 485 0.41 -33.24 6.86
N ALA A 486 -0.76 -33.59 7.40
CA ALA A 486 -1.06 -34.97 7.82
C ALA A 486 -0.79 -36.03 6.72
N PRO A 487 -1.18 -35.82 5.44
CA PRO A 487 -0.88 -36.79 4.38
C PRO A 487 0.63 -36.98 4.15
N VAL A 488 1.43 -35.91 4.29
CA VAL A 488 2.89 -35.96 4.15
C VAL A 488 3.49 -36.76 5.30
N LEU A 489 3.05 -36.53 6.54
CA LEU A 489 3.54 -37.22 7.72
C LEU A 489 3.20 -38.71 7.72
N GLN A 490 2.05 -39.11 7.17
CA GLN A 490 1.67 -40.53 7.03
C GLN A 490 2.64 -41.29 6.12
N VAL A 491 3.08 -40.68 5.02
CA VAL A 491 4.05 -41.29 4.09
C VAL A 491 5.41 -41.55 4.77
N PHE A 492 5.84 -40.69 5.69
CA PHE A 492 7.08 -40.89 6.46
C PHE A 492 6.90 -41.80 7.69
N GLY A 493 5.69 -41.87 8.25
CA GLY A 493 5.38 -42.77 9.36
C GLY A 493 5.27 -44.24 8.93
N GLU A 494 4.89 -44.52 7.68
CA GLU A 494 4.79 -45.88 7.16
C GLU A 494 6.15 -46.47 6.74
N SER A 495 7.19 -45.65 6.51
CA SER A 495 8.53 -46.13 6.14
C SER A 495 9.35 -46.77 7.27
N ASP A 496 8.96 -46.59 8.54
CA ASP A 496 9.65 -47.22 9.69
C ASP A 496 9.17 -48.66 9.99
N HIS A 497 8.16 -49.17 9.27
CA HIS A 497 7.59 -50.51 9.51
C HIS A 497 7.87 -51.55 8.42
N SER A 498 8.68 -51.24 7.40
CA SER A 498 8.98 -52.19 6.30
C SER A 498 10.27 -53.01 6.44
N ASP A 499 11.12 -52.76 7.44
CA ASP A 499 12.41 -53.48 7.60
C ASP A 499 12.42 -54.58 8.68
N GLU A 500 11.28 -54.93 9.26
CA GLU A 500 11.15 -56.06 10.20
C GLU A 500 10.32 -57.24 9.65
N VAL A 501 10.44 -57.59 8.36
CA VAL A 501 10.09 -58.96 7.93
C VAL A 501 11.01 -59.42 6.81
N LYS A 502 12.11 -60.08 7.18
CA LYS A 502 12.70 -61.24 6.49
C LYS A 502 13.74 -61.89 7.40
N GLY A 503 13.26 -62.91 8.13
CA GLY A 503 14.11 -64.00 8.64
C GLY A 503 14.49 -64.96 7.53
#